data_AF-A0AAW0F138-F1
#
_entry.id   AF-A0AAW0F138-F1
#
_cell.length_a   1.000
_cell.length_b   1.000
_cell.length_c   1.000
_cell.angle_alpha   90.00
_cell.angle_beta   90.00
_cell.angle_gamma   90.00
#
_symmetry.space_group_name_H-M   'P 1'
#
loop_
_entity.id
_entity.type
_entity.pdbx_description
1 polymer ?
#
loop_
_entity_poly.entity_id
_entity_poly.type
_entity_poly.pdbx_seq_one_letter_code
_entity_poly.pdbx_strand_id
1 'polypeptide(L)'
;MPPRSSRALRSSAALLGAAALQLLLLVMVCSRTGYALCPANGNTHAIYVTANMGNNIWSFDTLGNYLGPVLNTASFPPGVTVDKLRAMRFGPAGHLYVSSARGSYSRVFAVSGNGLLNRTMEENCTRNYLFTVVEQDKANPFLDHPYDIAFHPLTEDMYVSNQNSITVTRYRRDPTTDAAPKRGSSTVRYPGWKPAENVKSALEAAPESGSTENAVEAPKNVPGNAGLFASSWSASYAMSSVRGLTVSPLLPRTLVEGGGSAGVFAVTNESMTHYLLVCDVSSNTVHVFDPESGERLFGVSVPSPIQVMFPRRFYTSSSSALSVSAAGTLMQHFEVPYIYVTSKEDGMAYMVRFASHLGNTNTAGMQGNVFGEDFIRAHRLYTINRPTPLHAASGIYENPARDVLLIADRNGRRISSYASPFLTDYTSGFGPSPFLGFFVKQLPDQPEFVLSALLEHQENIPFCYELNEDGKFRYVALCTAASIWSVVLAVVLTLAPSLFVYRQVKHCLREHKRDRHRQSSLDDEEAAALYGGNCSPLLGRQAANYGSAK
;
A
#
# COMPACT_ATOMS: atom_id res chain seq x y z
N MET A 1 -3.85 -56.45 49.42
CA MET A 1 -3.20 -56.39 48.10
C MET A 1 -3.13 -54.94 47.63
N PRO A 2 -2.03 -54.43 47.05
CA PRO A 2 -1.98 -53.09 46.48
C PRO A 2 -2.58 -53.04 45.05
N PRO A 3 -3.25 -51.94 44.64
CA PRO A 3 -3.92 -51.86 43.34
C PRO A 3 -2.94 -51.66 42.17
N ARG A 4 -2.92 -52.58 41.20
CA ARG A 4 -2.04 -52.53 40.01
C ARG A 4 -2.46 -51.51 38.94
N SER A 5 -3.62 -50.87 39.06
CA SER A 5 -4.27 -50.13 37.95
C SER A 5 -3.64 -48.77 37.59
N SER A 6 -2.82 -48.16 38.45
CA SER A 6 -2.42 -46.75 38.30
C SER A 6 -1.30 -46.47 37.28
N ARG A 7 -0.62 -47.50 36.75
CA ARG A 7 0.53 -47.32 35.84
C ARG A 7 0.13 -47.10 34.37
N ALA A 8 -0.96 -47.69 33.90
CA ALA A 8 -1.39 -47.59 32.50
C ALA A 8 -1.79 -46.15 32.12
N LEU A 9 -2.70 -45.54 32.90
CA LEU A 9 -3.21 -44.17 32.69
C LEU A 9 -2.09 -43.11 32.64
N ARG A 10 -1.04 -43.26 33.47
CA ARG A 10 0.11 -42.34 33.47
C ARG A 10 0.95 -42.42 32.19
N SER A 11 1.06 -43.61 31.57
CA SER A 11 1.76 -43.78 30.29
C SER A 11 0.99 -43.12 29.14
N SER A 12 -0.33 -43.31 29.07
CA SER A 12 -1.19 -42.71 28.03
C SER A 12 -1.16 -41.17 28.08
N ALA A 13 -1.22 -40.58 29.27
CA ALA A 13 -1.15 -39.13 29.45
C ALA A 13 0.21 -38.54 29.01
N ALA A 14 1.32 -39.22 29.33
CA ALA A 14 2.66 -38.78 28.92
C ALA A 14 2.85 -38.81 27.39
N LEU A 15 2.35 -39.85 26.71
CA LEU A 15 2.38 -39.96 25.24
C LEU A 15 1.57 -38.85 24.56
N LEU A 16 0.38 -38.55 25.05
CA LEU A 16 -0.45 -37.45 24.53
C LEU A 16 0.21 -36.08 24.74
N GLY A 17 0.82 -35.86 25.92
CA GLY A 17 1.56 -34.63 26.21
C GLY A 17 2.78 -34.45 25.30
N ALA A 18 3.56 -35.52 25.06
CA ALA A 18 4.71 -35.48 24.17
C ALA A 18 4.32 -35.19 22.70
N ALA A 19 3.26 -35.84 22.20
CA ALA A 19 2.74 -35.59 20.85
C ALA A 19 2.22 -34.15 20.67
N ALA A 20 1.48 -33.63 21.66
CA ALA A 20 1.00 -32.25 21.64
C ALA A 20 2.16 -31.23 21.67
N LEU A 21 3.20 -31.49 22.48
CA LEU A 21 4.39 -30.63 22.56
C LEU A 21 5.21 -30.65 21.25
N GLN A 22 5.36 -31.82 20.61
CA GLN A 22 6.01 -31.93 19.31
C GLN A 22 5.21 -31.21 18.21
N LEU A 23 3.88 -31.32 18.20
CA LEU A 23 3.04 -30.60 17.25
C LEU A 23 3.13 -29.08 17.45
N LEU A 24 3.12 -28.62 18.70
CA LEU A 24 3.29 -27.20 19.05
C LEU A 24 4.68 -26.68 18.62
N LEU A 25 5.74 -27.46 18.83
CA LEU A 25 7.08 -27.13 18.37
C LEU A 25 7.17 -27.08 16.84
N LEU A 26 6.53 -28.02 16.12
CA LEU A 26 6.50 -28.02 14.66
C LEU A 26 5.79 -26.75 14.13
N VAL A 27 4.64 -26.40 14.70
CA VAL A 27 3.92 -25.15 14.37
C VAL A 27 4.76 -23.92 14.70
N MET A 28 5.47 -23.90 15.83
CA MET A 28 6.35 -22.79 16.25
C MET A 28 7.62 -22.66 15.40
N VAL A 29 8.10 -23.75 14.78
CA VAL A 29 9.20 -23.71 13.80
C VAL A 29 8.68 -23.26 12.44
N CYS A 30 7.63 -23.90 11.90
CA CYS A 30 7.08 -23.55 10.58
C CYS A 30 6.53 -22.12 10.51
N SER A 31 5.99 -21.58 11.60
CA SER A 31 5.57 -20.16 11.69
C SER A 31 6.74 -19.16 11.83
N ARG A 32 7.97 -19.64 12.11
CA ARG A 32 9.20 -18.81 12.15
C ARG A 32 10.06 -18.96 10.90
N THR A 33 9.96 -20.07 10.17
CA THR A 33 10.65 -20.28 8.89
C THR A 33 9.78 -19.89 7.68
N GLY A 34 8.87 -18.93 7.87
CA GLY A 34 8.09 -18.31 6.80
C GLY A 34 8.94 -17.39 5.94
N TYR A 35 9.92 -17.96 5.22
CA TYR A 35 10.56 -17.25 4.12
C TYR A 35 9.49 -16.92 3.09
N ALA A 36 9.22 -15.63 2.89
CA ALA A 36 8.31 -15.15 1.87
C ALA A 36 8.96 -15.36 0.50
N LEU A 37 8.82 -16.58 -0.04
CA LEU A 37 9.21 -16.90 -1.41
C LEU A 37 8.55 -15.90 -2.35
N CYS A 38 9.34 -15.27 -3.21
CA CYS A 38 8.83 -14.51 -4.34
C CYS A 38 7.81 -15.38 -5.09
N PRO A 39 6.51 -15.03 -5.12
CA PRO A 39 5.51 -15.91 -5.67
C PRO A 39 5.62 -15.88 -7.20
N ALA A 40 6.08 -17.00 -7.76
CA ALA A 40 6.49 -17.14 -9.16
C ALA A 40 5.44 -16.73 -10.20
N ASN A 41 4.17 -16.62 -9.80
CA ASN A 41 3.03 -16.34 -10.68
C ASN A 41 2.54 -14.88 -10.53
N GLY A 42 3.41 -13.96 -10.09
CA GLY A 42 3.26 -12.49 -10.12
C GLY A 42 2.11 -11.89 -9.31
N ASN A 43 1.35 -12.70 -8.58
CA ASN A 43 0.01 -12.36 -8.05
C ASN A 43 0.03 -11.49 -6.76
N THR A 44 1.19 -10.96 -6.37
CA THR A 44 1.36 -10.14 -5.15
C THR A 44 1.12 -8.66 -5.37
N HIS A 45 0.15 -8.14 -4.63
CA HIS A 45 0.22 -6.81 -4.05
C HIS A 45 1.54 -6.65 -3.26
N ALA A 46 2.48 -5.85 -3.76
CA ALA A 46 3.67 -5.45 -3.02
C ALA A 46 3.60 -3.98 -2.63
N ILE A 47 4.12 -3.62 -1.46
CA ILE A 47 4.42 -2.24 -1.07
C ILE A 47 5.91 -2.00 -1.30
N TYR A 48 6.23 -1.02 -2.12
CA TYR A 48 7.58 -0.54 -2.37
C TYR A 48 7.88 0.69 -1.52
N VAL A 49 9.12 0.79 -1.03
CA VAL A 49 9.61 1.88 -0.19
C VAL A 49 10.97 2.34 -0.69
N THR A 50 11.13 3.62 -1.01
CA THR A 50 12.46 4.20 -1.29
C THR A 50 13.10 4.77 -0.02
N ALA A 51 14.43 4.85 -0.02
CA ALA A 51 15.24 5.30 1.10
C ALA A 51 15.96 6.61 0.76
N ASN A 52 15.89 7.61 1.65
CA ASN A 52 16.43 8.96 1.45
C ASN A 52 17.90 9.00 0.97
N MET A 53 18.75 8.10 1.48
CA MET A 53 20.17 7.99 1.08
C MET A 53 20.47 6.70 0.32
N GLY A 54 19.54 5.75 0.28
CA GLY A 54 19.76 4.41 -0.27
C GLY A 54 19.84 4.37 -1.80
N ASN A 55 20.45 3.29 -2.28
CA ASN A 55 20.58 2.93 -3.69
C ASN A 55 19.62 1.81 -4.12
N ASN A 56 18.59 1.57 -3.30
CA ASN A 56 17.71 0.43 -3.41
C ASN A 56 16.28 0.80 -3.04
N ILE A 57 15.34 0.00 -3.53
CA ILE A 57 13.91 0.09 -3.21
C ILE A 57 13.55 -1.21 -2.52
N TRP A 58 12.99 -1.13 -1.31
CA TRP A 58 12.59 -2.31 -0.55
C TRP A 58 11.16 -2.72 -0.92
N SER A 59 10.91 -4.02 -1.02
CA SER A 59 9.57 -4.58 -1.18
C SER A 59 9.08 -5.28 0.07
N PHE A 60 7.78 -5.12 0.35
CA PHE A 60 7.06 -5.75 1.44
C PHE A 60 5.75 -6.33 0.93
N ASP A 61 5.22 -7.37 1.58
CA ASP A 61 3.86 -7.86 1.31
C ASP A 61 2.78 -6.96 1.95
N THR A 62 1.50 -7.28 1.78
CA THR A 62 0.40 -6.49 2.40
C THR A 62 0.29 -6.61 3.93
N LEU A 63 1.18 -7.36 4.58
CA LEU A 63 1.26 -7.54 6.03
C LEU A 63 2.52 -6.86 6.62
N GLY A 64 3.42 -6.34 5.78
CA GLY A 64 4.66 -5.68 6.20
C GLY A 64 5.89 -6.60 6.26
N ASN A 65 5.79 -7.85 5.80
CA ASN A 65 6.93 -8.77 5.74
C ASN A 65 7.85 -8.35 4.58
N TYR A 66 9.16 -8.21 4.86
CA TYR A 66 10.15 -7.86 3.83
C TYR A 66 10.32 -8.99 2.81
N LEU A 67 10.11 -8.67 1.54
CA LEU A 67 10.22 -9.60 0.41
C LEU A 67 11.61 -9.57 -0.23
N GLY A 68 12.26 -8.40 -0.25
CA GLY A 68 13.59 -8.23 -0.85
C GLY A 68 13.82 -6.87 -1.53
N PRO A 69 14.99 -6.70 -2.18
CA PRO A 69 15.29 -5.55 -3.00
C PRO A 69 14.56 -5.62 -4.35
N VAL A 70 14.04 -4.50 -4.84
CA VAL A 70 13.28 -4.44 -6.09
C VAL A 70 14.18 -4.26 -7.32
N LEU A 71 15.41 -3.73 -7.19
CA LEU A 71 16.27 -3.45 -8.34
C LEU A 71 17.22 -4.61 -8.64
N ASN A 72 17.21 -5.15 -9.86
CA ASN A 72 18.26 -6.04 -10.33
C ASN A 72 19.49 -5.21 -10.74
N THR A 73 20.40 -4.96 -9.80
CA THR A 73 21.61 -4.16 -10.05
C THR A 73 22.54 -4.76 -11.11
N ALA A 74 22.48 -6.08 -11.38
CA ALA A 74 23.26 -6.73 -12.42
C ALA A 74 22.76 -6.42 -13.85
N SER A 75 21.52 -5.92 -13.99
CA SER A 75 20.95 -5.50 -15.28
C SER A 75 21.39 -4.09 -15.72
N PHE A 76 22.04 -3.31 -14.85
CA PHE A 76 22.40 -1.92 -15.12
C PHE A 76 23.62 -1.86 -16.07
N PRO A 77 23.58 -1.04 -17.14
CA PRO A 77 24.71 -0.91 -18.06
C PRO A 77 25.98 -0.39 -17.37
N PRO A 78 27.18 -0.82 -17.80
CA PRO A 78 28.44 -0.30 -17.26
C PRO A 78 28.49 1.23 -17.26
N GLY A 79 28.79 1.82 -16.10
CA GLY A 79 28.80 3.27 -15.87
C GLY A 79 27.49 3.84 -15.31
N VAL A 80 26.34 3.17 -15.49
CA VAL A 80 25.06 3.60 -14.92
C VAL A 80 25.03 3.24 -13.43
N THR A 81 25.37 4.21 -12.59
CA THR A 81 25.34 4.07 -11.12
C THR A 81 24.24 4.95 -10.54
N VAL A 82 23.36 4.36 -9.73
CA VAL A 82 22.21 5.01 -9.10
C VAL A 82 22.31 4.94 -7.58
N ASP A 83 22.14 6.08 -6.91
CA ASP A 83 22.10 6.23 -5.46
C ASP A 83 21.14 7.37 -5.11
N LYS A 84 20.73 7.49 -3.84
CA LYS A 84 19.75 8.48 -3.37
C LYS A 84 18.47 8.41 -4.21
N LEU A 85 17.86 7.22 -4.25
CA LEU A 85 16.62 7.01 -4.97
C LEU A 85 15.50 7.81 -4.28
N ARG A 86 14.77 8.60 -5.07
CA ARG A 86 13.72 9.50 -4.56
C ARG A 86 12.35 8.93 -4.88
N ALA A 87 11.55 9.59 -5.69
CA ALA A 87 10.27 9.07 -6.12
C ALA A 87 10.42 7.83 -7.01
N MET A 88 9.37 7.02 -6.94
CA MET A 88 9.08 5.93 -7.83
C MET A 88 7.61 6.05 -8.23
N ARG A 89 7.29 5.92 -9.51
CA ARG A 89 5.89 6.00 -9.98
C ARG A 89 5.71 5.08 -11.18
N PHE A 90 4.57 4.40 -11.24
CA PHE A 90 4.17 3.73 -12.49
C PHE A 90 3.76 4.80 -13.50
N GLY A 91 4.23 4.64 -14.73
CA GLY A 91 4.00 5.58 -15.83
C GLY A 91 3.58 4.87 -17.12
N PRO A 92 3.77 5.51 -18.28
CA PRO A 92 3.50 4.92 -19.59
C PRO A 92 4.10 3.51 -19.78
N ALA A 93 3.42 2.71 -20.60
CA ALA A 93 3.73 1.29 -20.82
C ALA A 93 3.84 0.42 -19.53
N GLY A 94 3.28 0.88 -18.40
CA GLY A 94 3.28 0.15 -17.12
C GLY A 94 4.66 -0.04 -16.50
N HIS A 95 5.67 0.70 -16.96
CA HIS A 95 7.03 0.64 -16.42
C HIS A 95 7.11 1.34 -15.05
N LEU A 96 8.09 0.94 -14.23
CA LEU A 96 8.37 1.63 -12.96
C LEU A 96 9.46 2.67 -13.20
N TYR A 97 9.09 3.94 -13.12
CA TYR A 97 9.99 5.08 -13.26
C TYR A 97 10.55 5.45 -11.90
N VAL A 98 11.85 5.76 -11.83
CA VAL A 98 12.57 6.05 -10.58
C VAL A 98 13.50 7.25 -10.80
N SER A 99 13.46 8.23 -9.88
CA SER A 99 14.43 9.33 -9.84
C SER A 99 15.63 8.99 -8.92
N SER A 100 16.83 9.33 -9.38
CA SER A 100 18.12 9.11 -8.69
C SER A 100 18.83 10.44 -8.51
N ALA A 101 19.04 10.89 -7.28
CA ALA A 101 19.53 12.24 -6.94
C ALA A 101 21.05 12.32 -6.71
N ARG A 102 21.84 11.70 -7.60
CA ARG A 102 23.30 11.50 -7.43
C ARG A 102 24.14 12.69 -7.95
N GLY A 103 23.78 13.93 -7.59
CA GLY A 103 24.49 15.15 -8.02
C GLY A 103 24.55 15.26 -9.54
N SER A 104 25.74 15.46 -10.12
CA SER A 104 25.96 15.47 -11.59
C SER A 104 25.65 14.14 -12.31
N TYR A 105 25.29 13.08 -11.59
CA TYR A 105 24.77 11.82 -12.13
C TYR A 105 23.26 11.68 -11.89
N SER A 106 22.56 12.79 -11.65
CA SER A 106 21.11 12.81 -11.45
C SER A 106 20.38 12.39 -12.72
N ARG A 107 19.38 11.51 -12.57
CA ARG A 107 18.59 10.99 -13.69
C ARG A 107 17.22 10.47 -13.27
N VAL A 108 16.31 10.39 -14.23
CA VAL A 108 15.13 9.52 -14.15
C VAL A 108 15.39 8.32 -15.07
N PHE A 109 15.13 7.12 -14.58
CA PHE A 109 15.29 5.87 -15.34
C PHE A 109 14.06 4.98 -15.19
N ALA A 110 13.82 4.14 -16.19
CA ALA A 110 12.77 3.15 -16.19
C ALA A 110 13.34 1.75 -15.90
N VAL A 111 12.69 1.03 -15.00
CA VAL A 111 12.88 -0.41 -14.81
C VAL A 111 11.62 -1.17 -15.20
N SER A 112 11.72 -2.49 -15.32
CA SER A 112 10.64 -3.36 -15.78
C SER A 112 9.33 -3.14 -15.01
N GLY A 113 8.20 -3.35 -15.71
CA GLY A 113 6.86 -3.18 -15.16
C GLY A 113 6.49 -4.26 -14.15
N ASN A 114 5.23 -4.34 -13.73
CA ASN A 114 4.77 -5.55 -13.05
C ASN A 114 4.84 -6.70 -14.08
N GLY A 115 5.69 -7.69 -13.83
CA GLY A 115 6.29 -8.51 -14.90
C GLY A 115 5.32 -9.37 -15.69
N LEU A 116 4.13 -9.65 -15.14
CA LEU A 116 3.07 -10.41 -15.79
C LEU A 116 2.55 -9.78 -17.08
N LEU A 117 2.37 -8.45 -17.12
CA LEU A 117 1.76 -7.76 -18.27
C LEU A 117 2.75 -7.52 -19.42
N ASN A 118 4.02 -7.27 -19.08
CA ASN A 118 5.07 -6.93 -20.04
C ASN A 118 6.05 -8.07 -20.36
N ARG A 119 5.80 -9.29 -19.84
CA ARG A 119 6.73 -10.45 -19.91
C ARG A 119 8.12 -10.15 -19.36
N THR A 120 8.16 -9.46 -18.23
CA THR A 120 9.38 -9.06 -17.50
C THR A 120 9.31 -9.48 -16.03
N MET A 121 8.85 -10.71 -15.77
CA MET A 121 9.06 -11.36 -14.47
C MET A 121 10.48 -11.91 -14.46
N GLU A 122 11.31 -11.33 -13.60
CA GLU A 122 12.72 -11.68 -13.44
C GLU A 122 12.93 -12.48 -12.16
N GLU A 123 14.12 -13.08 -12.02
CA GLU A 123 14.45 -13.84 -10.83
C GLU A 123 14.33 -13.01 -9.53
N ASN A 124 13.88 -13.68 -8.46
CA ASN A 124 13.83 -13.14 -7.10
C ASN A 124 13.01 -11.84 -6.92
N CYS A 125 11.94 -11.64 -7.71
CA CYS A 125 11.04 -10.48 -7.64
C CYS A 125 11.73 -9.13 -7.93
N THR A 126 12.88 -9.17 -8.59
CA THR A 126 13.63 -7.98 -9.00
C THR A 126 13.10 -7.39 -10.31
N ARG A 127 13.54 -6.18 -10.64
CA ARG A 127 13.19 -5.44 -11.86
C ARG A 127 14.44 -5.04 -12.62
N ASN A 128 14.46 -5.36 -13.90
CA ASN A 128 15.58 -5.05 -14.79
C ASN A 128 15.55 -3.59 -15.24
N TYR A 129 16.71 -2.95 -15.33
CA TYR A 129 16.88 -1.67 -15.98
C TYR A 129 16.49 -1.77 -17.47
N LEU A 130 15.69 -0.80 -17.95
CA LEU A 130 15.29 -0.72 -19.35
C LEU A 130 16.05 0.42 -20.07
N PHE A 131 15.91 1.66 -19.58
CA PHE A 131 16.53 2.85 -20.17
C PHE A 131 16.60 4.04 -19.20
N THR A 132 17.54 4.95 -19.44
CA THR A 132 17.51 6.32 -18.88
C THR A 132 16.47 7.11 -19.65
N VAL A 133 15.57 7.78 -18.94
CA VAL A 133 14.52 8.64 -19.51
C VAL A 133 15.08 10.03 -19.79
N VAL A 134 15.69 10.63 -18.75
CA VAL A 134 16.44 11.89 -18.81
C VAL A 134 17.57 11.83 -17.79
N GLU A 135 18.70 12.48 -18.09
CA GLU A 135 19.78 12.70 -17.13
C GLU A 135 20.20 14.17 -17.12
N GLN A 136 20.94 14.58 -16.09
CA GLN A 136 21.41 15.95 -15.94
C GLN A 136 22.63 16.19 -16.85
N ASP A 137 22.49 17.13 -17.79
CA ASP A 137 23.55 17.51 -18.72
C ASP A 137 23.47 19.02 -19.07
N LYS A 138 24.08 19.43 -20.19
CA LYS A 138 24.06 20.83 -20.64
C LYS A 138 22.74 21.27 -21.30
N ALA A 139 21.94 20.32 -21.80
CA ALA A 139 20.61 20.59 -22.36
C ALA A 139 19.51 20.52 -21.28
N ASN A 140 19.76 19.73 -20.23
CA ASN A 140 18.89 19.52 -19.08
C ASN A 140 19.57 19.96 -17.76
N PRO A 141 19.97 21.24 -17.61
CA PRO A 141 20.79 21.69 -16.47
C PRO A 141 20.02 21.64 -15.14
N PHE A 142 18.69 21.77 -15.19
CA PHE A 142 17.85 21.93 -14.01
C PHE A 142 17.53 20.64 -13.25
N LEU A 143 17.83 19.46 -13.81
CA LEU A 143 17.65 18.14 -13.18
C LEU A 143 18.67 17.87 -12.06
N ASP A 144 18.90 18.87 -11.19
CA ASP A 144 19.76 18.75 -10.02
C ASP A 144 18.93 18.32 -8.79
N HIS A 145 19.26 17.15 -8.24
CA HIS A 145 18.57 16.55 -7.11
C HIS A 145 17.06 16.34 -7.38
N PRO A 146 16.68 15.63 -8.46
CA PRO A 146 15.28 15.33 -8.78
C PRO A 146 14.63 14.57 -7.62
N TYR A 147 13.52 15.12 -7.11
CA TYR A 147 12.86 14.69 -5.88
C TYR A 147 11.61 13.86 -6.20
N ASP A 148 10.64 14.41 -6.93
CA ASP A 148 9.41 13.72 -7.31
C ASP A 148 9.16 13.80 -8.82
N ILE A 149 8.44 12.82 -9.34
CA ILE A 149 8.11 12.64 -10.75
C ILE A 149 6.61 12.39 -10.88
N ALA A 150 5.92 13.04 -11.83
CA ALA A 150 4.54 12.75 -12.16
C ALA A 150 4.33 12.73 -13.68
N PHE A 151 3.34 11.96 -14.13
CA PHE A 151 2.95 11.90 -15.54
C PHE A 151 1.57 12.53 -15.72
N HIS A 152 1.40 13.33 -16.76
CA HIS A 152 0.08 13.84 -17.15
C HIS A 152 -0.76 12.68 -17.74
N PRO A 153 -1.97 12.40 -17.23
CA PRO A 153 -2.69 11.19 -17.60
C PRO A 153 -3.23 11.18 -19.03
N LEU A 154 -3.30 12.34 -19.70
CA LEU A 154 -3.77 12.45 -21.10
C LEU A 154 -2.65 12.63 -22.13
N THR A 155 -1.51 13.23 -21.76
CA THR A 155 -0.44 13.56 -22.72
C THR A 155 0.85 12.77 -22.47
N GLU A 156 0.92 12.00 -21.39
CA GLU A 156 2.12 11.31 -20.91
C GLU A 156 3.33 12.23 -20.61
N ASP A 157 3.15 13.56 -20.63
CA ASP A 157 4.19 14.53 -20.25
C ASP A 157 4.69 14.27 -18.82
N MET A 158 6.01 14.23 -18.64
CA MET A 158 6.63 13.98 -17.34
C MET A 158 7.01 15.30 -16.67
N TYR A 159 6.54 15.53 -15.46
CA TYR A 159 6.94 16.64 -14.60
C TYR A 159 7.90 16.11 -13.53
N VAL A 160 8.99 16.83 -13.27
CA VAL A 160 10.00 16.48 -12.26
C VAL A 160 10.29 17.69 -11.39
N SER A 161 10.20 17.54 -10.07
CA SER A 161 10.64 18.57 -9.13
C SER A 161 12.11 18.41 -8.78
N ASN A 162 12.86 19.51 -8.72
CA ASN A 162 14.30 19.48 -8.56
C ASN A 162 14.70 20.25 -7.29
N GLN A 163 15.18 19.53 -6.28
CA GLN A 163 15.38 20.07 -4.93
C GLN A 163 16.51 21.11 -4.87
N ASN A 164 17.59 20.93 -5.63
CA ASN A 164 18.76 21.82 -5.56
C ASN A 164 18.59 23.08 -6.43
N SER A 165 18.03 22.93 -7.63
CA SER A 165 17.77 24.06 -8.54
C SER A 165 16.52 24.87 -8.16
N ILE A 166 15.67 24.33 -7.26
CA ILE A 166 14.41 24.92 -6.81
C ILE A 166 13.48 25.19 -8.02
N THR A 167 13.38 24.19 -8.90
CA THR A 167 12.57 24.24 -10.13
C THR A 167 11.60 23.06 -10.23
N VAL A 168 10.65 23.18 -11.16
CA VAL A 168 9.96 22.04 -11.77
C VAL A 168 10.29 22.03 -13.27
N THR A 169 10.69 20.89 -13.80
CA THR A 169 10.90 20.67 -15.24
C THR A 169 9.79 19.80 -15.84
N ARG A 170 9.27 20.21 -17.00
CA ARG A 170 8.34 19.46 -17.86
C ARG A 170 9.11 18.88 -19.05
N TYR A 171 8.97 17.59 -19.26
CA TYR A 171 9.46 16.88 -20.44
C TYR A 171 8.24 16.44 -21.24
N ARG A 172 8.15 16.93 -22.48
CA ARG A 172 7.05 16.61 -23.40
C ARG A 172 7.24 15.20 -23.95
N ARG A 173 6.16 14.42 -23.99
CA ARG A 173 6.15 13.08 -24.60
C ARG A 173 6.42 13.20 -26.10
N ASP A 174 7.32 12.38 -26.64
CA ASP A 174 7.61 12.33 -28.09
C ASP A 174 7.61 10.89 -28.63
N PRO A 175 6.46 10.41 -29.13
CA PRO A 175 6.32 9.08 -29.73
C PRO A 175 7.17 8.83 -30.97
N THR A 176 7.69 9.88 -31.63
CA THR A 176 8.60 9.73 -32.78
C THR A 176 9.98 9.27 -32.35
N THR A 177 10.34 9.51 -31.09
CA THR A 177 11.61 9.08 -30.49
C THR A 177 11.52 7.78 -29.69
N ASP A 178 10.41 7.04 -29.80
CA ASP A 178 10.21 5.78 -29.09
C ASP A 178 11.26 4.73 -29.51
N ALA A 179 12.21 4.49 -28.61
CA ALA A 179 13.45 3.80 -28.92
C ALA A 179 13.21 2.30 -29.10
N ALA A 180 13.62 1.76 -30.24
CA ALA A 180 13.71 0.32 -30.41
C ALA A 180 14.75 -0.28 -29.43
N PRO A 181 14.50 -1.46 -28.85
CA PRO A 181 15.42 -2.05 -27.89
C PRO A 181 16.71 -2.46 -28.59
N LYS A 182 17.86 -2.27 -27.94
CA LYS A 182 19.16 -2.67 -28.50
C LYS A 182 19.16 -4.21 -28.68
N ARG A 183 19.65 -4.66 -29.85
CA ARG A 183 19.53 -6.03 -30.39
C ARG A 183 19.48 -7.14 -29.32
N GLY A 184 18.38 -7.88 -29.27
CA GLY A 184 18.31 -9.17 -28.57
C GLY A 184 16.91 -9.58 -28.13
N SER A 185 16.08 -8.64 -27.67
CA SER A 185 14.79 -8.96 -27.05
C SER A 185 13.63 -8.10 -27.57
N SER A 186 12.64 -8.79 -28.15
CA SER A 186 11.25 -8.34 -28.42
C SER A 186 11.06 -7.08 -29.30
N THR A 187 9.79 -6.82 -29.65
CA THR A 187 9.34 -5.67 -30.46
C THR A 187 8.92 -4.45 -29.63
N VAL A 188 9.22 -4.44 -28.33
CA VAL A 188 8.78 -3.39 -27.38
C VAL A 188 9.62 -2.13 -27.56
N ARG A 189 9.03 -1.06 -28.13
CA ARG A 189 9.64 0.27 -28.12
C ARG A 189 9.50 0.91 -26.74
N TYR A 190 10.53 1.63 -26.32
CA TYR A 190 10.54 2.39 -25.07
C TYR A 190 10.05 3.83 -25.27
N PRO A 191 9.12 4.34 -24.45
CA PRO A 191 8.65 5.72 -24.55
C PRO A 191 9.76 6.78 -24.50
N GLY A 192 9.78 7.69 -25.49
CA GLY A 192 10.68 8.85 -25.57
C GLY A 192 10.06 10.13 -25.02
N TRP A 193 10.92 11.00 -24.45
CA TRP A 193 10.60 12.35 -23.99
C TRP A 193 11.70 13.34 -24.39
N LYS A 194 11.34 14.62 -24.47
CA LYS A 194 12.28 15.74 -24.64
C LYS A 194 11.93 16.87 -23.66
N PRO A 195 12.89 17.68 -23.19
CA PRO A 195 12.57 18.90 -22.45
C PRO A 195 11.56 19.77 -23.25
N ALA A 196 10.54 20.29 -22.57
CA ALA A 196 9.58 21.20 -23.19
C ALA A 196 10.22 22.57 -23.48
N GLU A 197 9.50 23.39 -24.24
CA GLU A 197 9.72 24.85 -24.24
C GLU A 197 9.48 25.40 -22.83
N ASN A 198 10.26 26.41 -22.43
CA ASN A 198 10.14 27.01 -21.11
C ASN A 198 8.84 27.82 -20.98
N VAL A 199 8.18 27.69 -19.83
CA VAL A 199 7.00 28.48 -19.46
C VAL A 199 7.40 29.94 -19.20
N LYS A 200 6.61 30.88 -19.75
CA LYS A 200 6.84 32.33 -19.62
C LYS A 200 6.87 32.80 -18.15
N SER A 201 5.91 32.36 -17.33
CA SER A 201 5.85 32.69 -15.88
C SER A 201 7.09 32.23 -15.09
N ALA A 202 7.79 31.19 -15.55
CA ALA A 202 9.01 30.67 -14.91
C ALA A 202 10.30 31.35 -15.41
N LEU A 203 10.24 32.09 -16.52
CA LEU A 203 11.34 32.91 -17.05
C LEU A 203 11.26 34.38 -16.61
N GLU A 204 10.06 34.90 -16.37
CA GLU A 204 9.86 36.27 -15.90
C GLU A 204 10.43 36.44 -14.49
N ALA A 205 11.63 37.03 -14.39
CA ALA A 205 12.27 37.32 -13.12
C ALA A 205 11.56 38.46 -12.38
N ALA A 206 11.45 38.37 -11.06
CA ALA A 206 11.07 39.51 -10.24
C ALA A 206 12.04 40.69 -10.46
N PRO A 207 11.57 41.94 -10.58
CA PRO A 207 12.46 43.10 -10.73
C PRO A 207 13.34 43.27 -9.49
N GLU A 208 14.53 43.83 -9.66
CA GLU A 208 15.54 44.03 -8.60
C GLU A 208 15.08 45.08 -7.55
N SER A 209 14.11 44.72 -6.71
CA SER A 209 13.69 45.52 -5.56
C SER A 209 14.75 45.46 -4.45
N GLY A 210 15.79 46.28 -4.59
CA GLY A 210 16.97 46.25 -3.72
C GLY A 210 16.65 46.39 -2.23
N SER A 211 16.70 45.27 -1.50
CA SER A 211 16.82 45.15 -0.03
C SER A 211 16.78 43.70 0.47
N THR A 212 16.24 42.76 -0.31
CA THR A 212 16.15 41.34 0.09
C THR A 212 17.43 40.57 -0.22
N GLU A 213 18.27 40.32 0.80
CA GLU A 213 19.52 39.54 0.73
C GLU A 213 19.36 38.08 0.25
N ASN A 214 18.13 37.61 0.03
CA ASN A 214 17.79 36.23 -0.34
C ASN A 214 17.07 36.12 -1.71
N ALA A 215 17.11 37.17 -2.55
CA ALA A 215 16.56 37.09 -3.91
C ALA A 215 17.42 36.15 -4.78
N VAL A 216 16.81 35.09 -5.34
CA VAL A 216 17.50 34.17 -6.26
C VAL A 216 17.63 34.83 -7.63
N GLU A 217 18.86 35.15 -8.03
CA GLU A 217 19.14 35.72 -9.35
C GLU A 217 18.78 34.70 -10.46
N ALA A 218 17.99 35.15 -11.45
CA ALA A 218 17.60 34.29 -12.57
C ALA A 218 18.82 33.91 -13.44
N PRO A 219 18.98 32.64 -13.86
CA PRO A 219 20.15 32.23 -14.65
C PRO A 219 20.21 32.94 -16.00
N LYS A 220 21.25 33.75 -16.23
CA LYS A 220 21.39 34.66 -17.37
C LYS A 220 21.36 34.02 -18.77
N ASN A 221 21.46 32.69 -18.87
CA ASN A 221 21.44 31.94 -20.13
C ASN A 221 20.64 30.64 -20.00
N VAL A 222 19.34 30.72 -19.69
CA VAL A 222 18.46 29.53 -19.74
C VAL A 222 18.28 29.08 -21.21
N PRO A 223 18.57 27.82 -21.58
CA PRO A 223 18.24 27.31 -22.91
C PRO A 223 16.73 27.35 -23.14
N GLY A 224 16.24 27.83 -24.28
CA GLY A 224 14.80 28.01 -24.54
C GLY A 224 13.95 26.73 -24.39
N ASN A 225 14.58 25.57 -24.62
CA ASN A 225 13.98 24.25 -24.46
C ASN A 225 14.68 23.49 -23.32
N ALA A 226 14.73 24.09 -22.12
CA ALA A 226 15.26 23.46 -20.90
C ALA A 226 14.15 22.78 -20.07
N GLY A 227 12.91 22.77 -20.58
CA GLY A 227 11.75 22.22 -19.89
C GLY A 227 11.30 23.02 -18.67
N LEU A 228 11.77 24.26 -18.46
CA LEU A 228 11.50 25.00 -17.24
C LEU A 228 10.00 25.32 -17.11
N PHE A 229 9.32 24.70 -16.13
CA PHE A 229 7.88 24.86 -15.90
C PHE A 229 7.58 25.77 -14.71
N ALA A 230 8.37 25.68 -13.63
CA ALA A 230 8.31 26.59 -12.49
C ALA A 230 9.71 26.84 -11.90
N SER A 231 9.93 28.00 -11.29
CA SER A 231 11.23 28.45 -10.78
C SER A 231 11.13 29.29 -9.50
N SER A 232 12.23 29.38 -8.74
CA SER A 232 12.33 30.20 -7.52
C SER A 232 12.44 31.71 -7.76
N TRP A 233 12.80 32.12 -8.98
CA TRP A 233 13.01 33.52 -9.37
C TRP A 233 11.80 34.18 -10.04
N SER A 234 10.66 33.47 -10.16
CA SER A 234 9.45 33.97 -10.84
C SER A 234 8.89 35.24 -10.20
N ALA A 235 8.54 36.22 -11.05
CA ALA A 235 7.75 37.39 -10.67
C ALA A 235 6.30 37.04 -10.28
N SER A 236 5.77 35.91 -10.78
CA SER A 236 4.39 35.48 -10.56
C SER A 236 4.20 34.73 -9.23
N TYR A 237 5.27 34.20 -8.63
CA TYR A 237 5.21 33.44 -7.38
C TYR A 237 6.59 33.26 -6.74
N ALA A 238 6.66 33.34 -5.41
CA ALA A 238 7.82 32.89 -4.66
C ALA A 238 7.81 31.36 -4.51
N MET A 239 8.94 30.70 -4.78
CA MET A 239 9.19 29.28 -4.47
C MET A 239 10.58 29.13 -3.87
N SER A 240 10.73 28.35 -2.80
CA SER A 240 11.90 28.39 -1.92
C SER A 240 12.50 27.02 -1.56
N SER A 241 11.70 25.94 -1.50
CA SER A 241 12.21 24.59 -1.31
C SER A 241 11.26 23.51 -1.86
N VAL A 242 11.31 23.31 -3.19
CA VAL A 242 10.47 22.36 -3.93
C VAL A 242 10.68 20.91 -3.47
N ARG A 243 9.61 20.15 -3.21
CA ARG A 243 9.63 18.70 -2.93
C ARG A 243 8.61 17.95 -3.79
N GLY A 244 7.64 17.27 -3.20
CA GLY A 244 6.71 16.39 -3.90
C GLY A 244 5.83 17.13 -4.91
N LEU A 245 5.37 16.40 -5.92
CA LEU A 245 4.41 16.91 -6.88
C LEU A 245 3.42 15.83 -7.35
N THR A 246 2.25 16.27 -7.81
CA THR A 246 1.29 15.36 -8.46
C THR A 246 0.45 16.10 -9.49
N VAL A 247 -0.08 15.36 -10.45
CA VAL A 247 -1.16 15.81 -11.32
C VAL A 247 -2.49 15.34 -10.70
N SER A 248 -3.48 16.23 -10.64
CA SER A 248 -4.84 15.90 -10.18
C SER A 248 -5.53 14.89 -11.12
N PRO A 249 -6.65 14.28 -10.72
CA PRO A 249 -7.63 13.82 -11.69
C PRO A 249 -8.23 15.01 -12.47
N LEU A 250 -8.95 14.72 -13.56
CA LEU A 250 -9.71 15.72 -14.30
C LEU A 250 -10.86 16.27 -13.41
N LEU A 251 -10.85 17.56 -13.11
CA LEU A 251 -11.75 18.21 -12.14
C LEU A 251 -12.46 19.44 -12.74
N PRO A 252 -13.68 19.79 -12.31
CA PRO A 252 -14.37 20.99 -12.78
C PRO A 252 -13.70 22.28 -12.27
N ARG A 253 -13.44 23.23 -13.16
CA ARG A 253 -12.82 24.52 -12.82
C ARG A 253 -13.64 25.32 -11.82
N THR A 254 -14.96 25.32 -11.96
CA THR A 254 -15.89 25.98 -11.02
C THR A 254 -15.93 25.33 -9.62
N LEU A 255 -15.53 24.06 -9.49
CA LEU A 255 -15.43 23.36 -8.21
C LEU A 255 -14.14 23.70 -7.47
N VAL A 256 -13.02 23.81 -8.20
CA VAL A 256 -11.67 24.05 -7.66
C VAL A 256 -11.32 25.53 -7.58
N GLU A 257 -11.30 26.22 -8.73
CA GLU A 257 -10.96 27.65 -8.84
C GLU A 257 -12.12 28.53 -8.35
N GLY A 258 -13.36 28.13 -8.62
CA GLY A 258 -14.57 28.81 -8.14
C GLY A 258 -15.03 28.43 -6.73
N GLY A 259 -14.41 27.43 -6.10
CA GLY A 259 -14.74 27.00 -4.73
C GLY A 259 -16.11 26.36 -4.51
N GLY A 260 -16.78 25.89 -5.57
CA GLY A 260 -18.13 25.35 -5.55
C GLY A 260 -18.37 24.19 -4.55
N SER A 261 -19.65 23.88 -4.30
CA SER A 261 -20.04 22.68 -3.54
C SER A 261 -19.99 21.42 -4.42
N ALA A 262 -20.08 20.25 -3.79
CA ALA A 262 -20.40 19.02 -4.53
C ALA A 262 -21.72 19.19 -5.32
N GLY A 263 -21.82 18.53 -6.46
CA GLY A 263 -22.96 18.67 -7.37
C GLY A 263 -22.69 18.12 -8.75
N VAL A 264 -23.59 18.42 -9.70
CA VAL A 264 -23.51 17.94 -11.09
C VAL A 264 -22.94 19.03 -11.99
N PHE A 265 -21.84 18.72 -12.68
CA PHE A 265 -21.10 19.63 -13.54
C PHE A 265 -21.11 19.14 -14.99
N ALA A 266 -21.06 20.08 -15.95
CA ALA A 266 -20.85 19.75 -17.35
C ALA A 266 -19.41 19.27 -17.58
N VAL A 267 -19.25 18.22 -18.38
CA VAL A 267 -17.95 17.61 -18.71
C VAL A 267 -17.57 18.04 -20.14
N THR A 268 -16.85 19.15 -20.26
CA THR A 268 -16.28 19.65 -21.51
C THR A 268 -14.81 20.04 -21.30
N ASN A 269 -14.05 20.19 -22.38
CA ASN A 269 -12.64 20.60 -22.33
C ASN A 269 -12.45 22.03 -21.76
N GLU A 270 -13.51 22.83 -21.70
CA GLU A 270 -13.48 24.20 -21.16
C GLU A 270 -13.85 24.23 -19.66
N SER A 271 -14.76 23.35 -19.23
CA SER A 271 -15.23 23.27 -17.84
C SER A 271 -14.36 22.40 -16.95
N MET A 272 -13.58 21.48 -17.54
CA MET A 272 -12.78 20.47 -16.85
C MET A 272 -11.28 20.69 -17.13
N THR A 273 -10.44 20.55 -16.12
CA THR A 273 -8.98 20.58 -16.30
C THR A 273 -8.23 19.67 -15.33
N HIS A 274 -6.95 19.45 -15.60
CA HIS A 274 -5.99 18.88 -14.65
C HIS A 274 -5.22 20.01 -13.97
N TYR A 275 -4.68 19.75 -12.79
CA TYR A 275 -3.85 20.71 -12.04
C TYR A 275 -2.53 20.05 -11.66
N LEU A 276 -1.42 20.76 -11.82
CA LEU A 276 -0.13 20.36 -11.24
C LEU A 276 0.00 20.96 -9.85
N LEU A 277 0.14 20.11 -8.84
CA LEU A 277 0.36 20.51 -7.45
C LEU A 277 1.82 20.29 -7.09
N VAL A 278 2.43 21.29 -6.44
CA VAL A 278 3.86 21.30 -6.14
C VAL A 278 4.08 21.77 -4.69
N CYS A 279 4.70 20.92 -3.87
CA CYS A 279 5.02 21.26 -2.49
C CYS A 279 6.23 22.20 -2.40
N ASP A 280 6.09 23.36 -1.76
CA ASP A 280 7.20 24.15 -1.22
C ASP A 280 7.23 24.04 0.32
N VAL A 281 8.26 23.37 0.83
CA VAL A 281 8.48 23.14 2.26
C VAL A 281 8.66 24.47 3.01
N SER A 282 9.34 25.44 2.41
CA SER A 282 9.84 26.63 3.13
C SER A 282 8.84 27.78 3.12
N SER A 283 7.95 27.86 2.12
CA SER A 283 6.80 28.78 2.12
C SER A 283 5.52 28.17 2.72
N ASN A 284 5.58 26.92 3.21
CA ASN A 284 4.45 26.20 3.82
C ASN A 284 3.21 26.17 2.90
N THR A 285 3.44 25.94 1.61
CA THR A 285 2.45 26.08 0.55
C THR A 285 2.53 24.92 -0.44
N VAL A 286 1.38 24.33 -0.78
CA VAL A 286 1.23 23.53 -2.00
C VAL A 286 0.76 24.48 -3.10
N HIS A 287 1.66 24.79 -4.03
CA HIS A 287 1.38 25.63 -5.19
C HIS A 287 0.53 24.86 -6.20
N VAL A 288 -0.43 25.54 -6.83
CA VAL A 288 -1.34 24.93 -7.81
C VAL A 288 -1.18 25.66 -9.15
N PHE A 289 -0.79 24.91 -10.18
CA PHE A 289 -0.54 25.40 -11.53
C PHE A 289 -1.50 24.78 -12.53
N ASP A 290 -1.83 25.54 -13.57
CA ASP A 290 -2.35 24.99 -14.83
C ASP A 290 -1.20 24.22 -15.54
N PRO A 291 -1.33 22.91 -15.79
CA PRO A 291 -0.30 22.11 -16.44
C PRO A 291 -0.10 22.47 -17.92
N GLU A 292 -1.04 23.15 -18.58
CA GLU A 292 -0.93 23.58 -19.97
C GLU A 292 -0.15 24.89 -20.08
N SER A 293 -0.65 25.99 -19.50
CA SER A 293 -0.02 27.32 -19.57
C SER A 293 1.18 27.51 -18.63
N GLY A 294 1.22 26.78 -17.51
CA GLY A 294 2.17 27.03 -16.42
C GLY A 294 1.88 28.30 -15.59
N GLU A 295 0.68 28.86 -15.69
CA GLU A 295 0.22 29.89 -14.76
C GLU A 295 -0.04 29.29 -13.36
N ARG A 296 0.38 29.98 -12.30
CA ARG A 296 0.03 29.61 -10.93
C ARG A 296 -1.35 30.19 -10.59
N LEU A 297 -2.31 29.30 -10.39
CA LEU A 297 -3.71 29.65 -10.12
C LEU A 297 -3.92 30.04 -8.65
N PHE A 298 -3.35 29.27 -7.70
CA PHE A 298 -3.44 29.56 -6.27
C PHE A 298 -2.35 28.82 -5.46
N GLY A 299 -2.47 28.83 -4.13
CA GLY A 299 -1.73 27.97 -3.22
C GLY A 299 -2.59 27.53 -2.05
N VAL A 300 -2.29 26.36 -1.49
CA VAL A 300 -2.95 25.79 -0.32
C VAL A 300 -1.95 25.78 0.84
N SER A 301 -2.27 26.50 1.92
CA SER A 301 -1.42 26.60 3.11
C SER A 301 -1.40 25.29 3.89
N VAL A 302 -0.23 24.67 4.03
CA VAL A 302 -0.03 23.41 4.77
C VAL A 302 1.34 23.47 5.47
N PRO A 303 1.50 22.98 6.71
CA PRO A 303 2.80 22.94 7.38
C PRO A 303 3.83 22.17 6.55
N SER A 304 4.93 22.83 6.21
CA SER A 304 6.18 22.28 5.63
C SER A 304 6.03 21.06 4.71
N PRO A 305 5.28 21.16 3.59
CA PRO A 305 4.79 20.01 2.84
C PRO A 305 5.90 19.24 2.12
N ILE A 306 5.96 17.91 2.29
CA ILE A 306 6.93 17.02 1.62
C ILE A 306 6.31 16.34 0.39
N GLN A 307 5.18 15.64 0.53
CA GLN A 307 4.47 14.99 -0.58
C GLN A 307 3.01 15.42 -0.64
N VAL A 308 2.43 15.37 -1.83
CA VAL A 308 1.02 15.63 -2.10
C VAL A 308 0.46 14.54 -3.01
N MET A 309 -0.73 14.04 -2.71
CA MET A 309 -1.48 13.15 -3.61
C MET A 309 -2.99 13.40 -3.52
N PHE A 310 -3.71 13.02 -4.57
CA PHE A 310 -5.16 12.89 -4.51
C PHE A 310 -5.54 11.48 -4.04
N PRO A 311 -6.55 11.34 -3.16
CA PRO A 311 -7.19 10.06 -2.86
C PRO A 311 -7.63 9.33 -4.13
N ARG A 312 -7.50 7.99 -4.15
CA ARG A 312 -7.78 7.15 -5.33
C ARG A 312 -9.20 7.35 -5.85
N ARG A 313 -10.16 7.56 -4.93
CA ARG A 313 -11.59 7.70 -5.23
C ARG A 313 -11.94 8.85 -6.17
N PHE A 314 -11.06 9.84 -6.35
CA PHE A 314 -11.24 10.91 -7.33
C PHE A 314 -10.70 10.58 -8.74
N TYR A 315 -9.89 9.52 -8.89
CA TYR A 315 -9.46 9.00 -10.21
C TYR A 315 -10.43 7.93 -10.75
N THR A 316 -11.19 7.25 -9.87
CA THR A 316 -12.24 6.31 -10.26
C THR A 316 -13.49 7.08 -10.71
N SER A 317 -13.54 7.44 -11.99
CA SER A 317 -14.78 7.93 -12.60
C SER A 317 -15.84 6.82 -12.56
N SER A 318 -16.80 6.94 -11.65
CA SER A 318 -17.96 6.05 -11.62
C SER A 318 -18.81 6.33 -12.85
N SER A 319 -18.67 5.48 -13.88
CA SER A 319 -19.42 5.56 -15.13
C SER A 319 -20.94 5.53 -14.92
N SER A 320 -21.37 4.95 -13.79
CA SER A 320 -22.73 4.98 -13.23
C SER A 320 -23.30 6.39 -12.96
N ALA A 321 -22.46 7.42 -12.90
CA ALA A 321 -22.84 8.80 -12.57
C ALA A 321 -22.80 9.77 -13.78
N LEU A 322 -22.58 9.26 -15.00
CA LEU A 322 -22.69 10.04 -16.23
C LEU A 322 -24.15 10.15 -16.68
N SER A 323 -24.56 11.36 -17.02
CA SER A 323 -25.89 11.69 -17.54
C SER A 323 -25.77 12.67 -18.71
N VAL A 324 -26.84 12.87 -19.48
CA VAL A 324 -26.87 13.79 -20.62
C VAL A 324 -27.90 14.88 -20.36
N SER A 325 -27.53 16.13 -20.56
CA SER A 325 -28.42 17.29 -20.44
C SER A 325 -29.46 17.31 -21.57
N ALA A 326 -30.53 18.08 -21.40
CA ALA A 326 -31.50 18.31 -22.49
C ALA A 326 -30.89 19.01 -23.73
N ALA A 327 -29.67 19.57 -23.60
CA ALA A 327 -28.89 20.16 -24.69
C ALA A 327 -27.79 19.22 -25.24
N GLY A 328 -27.80 17.93 -24.86
CA GLY A 328 -26.83 16.93 -25.34
C GLY A 328 -25.46 16.97 -24.64
N THR A 329 -25.27 17.82 -23.63
CA THR A 329 -24.02 17.94 -22.87
C THR A 329 -23.84 16.76 -21.92
N LEU A 330 -22.63 16.18 -21.84
CA LEU A 330 -22.31 15.23 -20.78
C LEU A 330 -22.25 15.94 -19.42
N MET A 331 -22.89 15.33 -18.42
CA MET A 331 -23.02 15.85 -17.05
C MET A 331 -22.60 14.76 -16.06
N GLN A 332 -21.77 15.08 -15.08
CA GLN A 332 -21.28 14.13 -14.08
C GLN A 332 -21.34 14.74 -12.67
N HIS A 333 -21.66 13.92 -11.67
CA HIS A 333 -21.59 14.34 -10.27
C HIS A 333 -20.15 14.30 -9.76
N PHE A 334 -19.70 15.39 -9.13
CA PHE A 334 -18.41 15.50 -8.47
C PHE A 334 -18.61 15.81 -6.98
N GLU A 335 -17.94 15.03 -6.12
CA GLU A 335 -17.74 15.39 -4.72
C GLU A 335 -16.71 16.52 -4.59
N VAL A 336 -16.71 17.22 -3.44
CA VAL A 336 -15.65 18.20 -3.13
C VAL A 336 -14.30 17.48 -3.12
N PRO A 337 -13.31 17.91 -3.93
CA PRO A 337 -12.00 17.26 -3.97
C PRO A 337 -11.19 17.58 -2.71
N TYR A 338 -10.42 16.59 -2.27
CA TYR A 338 -9.43 16.70 -1.19
C TYR A 338 -8.08 16.17 -1.68
N ILE A 339 -7.02 16.61 -1.01
CA ILE A 339 -5.65 16.10 -1.17
C ILE A 339 -5.11 15.61 0.17
N TYR A 340 -4.27 14.59 0.12
CA TYR A 340 -3.41 14.22 1.24
C TYR A 340 -2.05 14.91 1.10
N VAL A 341 -1.53 15.47 2.19
CA VAL A 341 -0.23 16.17 2.22
C VAL A 341 0.56 15.75 3.46
N THR A 342 1.82 15.35 3.30
CA THR A 342 2.73 15.03 4.41
C THR A 342 3.57 16.24 4.81
N SER A 343 3.98 16.33 6.08
CA SER A 343 4.73 17.46 6.63
C SER A 343 6.06 17.07 7.27
N LYS A 344 7.06 17.93 7.07
CA LYS A 344 8.42 17.77 7.56
C LYS A 344 8.60 18.05 9.05
N GLU A 345 7.92 19.06 9.61
CA GLU A 345 8.38 19.70 10.86
C GLU A 345 7.56 19.32 12.10
N ASP A 346 6.30 18.95 11.92
CA ASP A 346 5.39 18.44 12.97
C ASP A 346 5.22 16.89 12.95
N GLY A 347 5.72 16.24 11.90
CA GLY A 347 5.56 14.80 11.65
C GLY A 347 4.16 14.39 11.16
N MET A 348 3.36 15.33 10.66
CA MET A 348 1.95 15.12 10.36
C MET A 348 1.67 14.73 8.91
N ALA A 349 0.52 14.08 8.70
CA ALA A 349 -0.16 14.03 7.43
C ALA A 349 -1.54 14.66 7.58
N TYR A 350 -1.92 15.47 6.60
CA TYR A 350 -3.14 16.25 6.56
C TYR A 350 -4.01 15.82 5.37
N MET A 351 -5.32 15.75 5.55
CA MET A 351 -6.28 15.80 4.46
C MET A 351 -6.81 17.24 4.36
N VAL A 352 -6.72 17.83 3.18
CA VAL A 352 -7.02 19.25 2.95
C VAL A 352 -7.97 19.37 1.76
N ARG A 353 -9.00 20.22 1.86
CA ARG A 353 -9.90 20.49 0.73
C ARG A 353 -9.09 21.16 -0.40
N PHE A 354 -9.30 20.73 -1.64
CA PHE A 354 -8.61 21.28 -2.80
C PHE A 354 -9.47 22.36 -3.47
N ALA A 355 -9.34 23.61 -3.01
CA ALA A 355 -10.05 24.77 -3.57
C ALA A 355 -9.29 26.09 -3.31
N SER A 356 -9.46 27.06 -4.20
CA SER A 356 -8.81 28.38 -4.16
C SER A 356 -9.08 29.20 -2.88
N HIS A 357 -10.32 29.17 -2.38
CA HIS A 357 -10.81 30.01 -1.28
C HIS A 357 -10.21 29.71 0.12
N LEU A 358 -9.24 28.80 0.22
CA LEU A 358 -8.53 28.48 1.46
C LEU A 358 -7.26 29.33 1.66
N GLY A 359 -6.77 30.01 0.63
CA GLY A 359 -5.46 30.67 0.62
C GLY A 359 -5.42 32.14 1.10
N ASN A 360 -6.50 32.68 1.68
CA ASN A 360 -6.59 34.13 2.01
C ASN A 360 -6.86 34.43 3.49
N THR A 361 -6.58 33.48 4.38
CA THR A 361 -6.48 33.73 5.83
C THR A 361 -5.09 34.27 6.18
N ASN A 362 -5.03 35.47 6.76
CA ASN A 362 -3.79 36.10 7.20
C ASN A 362 -2.92 35.16 8.06
N THR A 363 -1.60 35.33 8.01
CA THR A 363 -0.59 34.63 8.84
C THR A 363 -0.67 34.93 10.35
N ALA A 364 -1.74 35.58 10.80
CA ALA A 364 -2.09 35.84 12.19
C ALA A 364 -2.40 34.52 12.93
N GLY A 365 -1.34 33.89 13.42
CA GLY A 365 -1.35 32.56 14.04
C GLY A 365 0.04 31.92 14.13
N MET A 366 1.01 32.39 13.33
CA MET A 366 2.42 32.01 13.49
C MET A 366 3.05 32.71 14.71
N GLN A 367 3.00 32.06 15.87
CA GLN A 367 3.86 32.39 17.01
C GLN A 367 4.86 31.25 17.28
N GLY A 368 6.16 31.50 17.06
CA GLY A 368 7.23 30.64 17.55
C GLY A 368 7.44 29.30 16.82
N ASN A 369 7.34 29.27 15.49
CA ASN A 369 7.64 28.10 14.63
C ASN A 369 6.84 26.81 14.94
N VAL A 370 5.70 26.90 15.62
CA VAL A 370 4.80 25.78 15.87
C VAL A 370 3.44 26.04 15.22
N PHE A 371 3.01 25.13 14.35
CA PHE A 371 1.67 25.15 13.75
C PHE A 371 0.64 24.66 14.76
N GLY A 372 0.16 25.58 15.60
CA GLY A 372 -0.84 25.29 16.64
C GLY A 372 -2.22 24.92 16.08
N GLU A 373 -3.11 24.44 16.96
CA GLU A 373 -4.48 24.04 16.59
C GLU A 373 -5.26 25.15 15.87
N ASP A 374 -5.00 26.42 16.17
CA ASP A 374 -5.66 27.54 15.52
C ASP A 374 -5.28 27.69 14.05
N PHE A 375 -4.04 27.34 13.65
CA PHE A 375 -3.65 27.28 12.24
C PHE A 375 -4.38 26.15 11.50
N ILE A 376 -4.43 24.96 12.13
CA ILE A 376 -5.14 23.78 11.63
C ILE A 376 -6.64 24.08 11.46
N ARG A 377 -7.25 24.75 12.44
CA ARG A 377 -8.66 25.13 12.46
C ARG A 377 -8.98 26.23 11.43
N ALA A 378 -8.13 27.25 11.29
CA ALA A 378 -8.30 28.33 10.33
C ALA A 378 -8.27 27.83 8.87
N HIS A 379 -7.28 27.01 8.52
CA HIS A 379 -7.11 26.44 7.18
C HIS A 379 -7.93 25.15 6.95
N ARG A 380 -8.73 24.72 7.95
CA ARG A 380 -9.60 23.54 7.93
C ARG A 380 -8.86 22.24 7.55
N LEU A 381 -7.64 22.07 8.08
CA LEU A 381 -6.84 20.88 7.86
C LEU A 381 -7.38 19.73 8.72
N TYR A 382 -7.75 18.61 8.11
CA TYR A 382 -8.07 17.39 8.84
C TYR A 382 -6.77 16.64 9.13
N THR A 383 -6.47 16.37 10.41
CA THR A 383 -5.28 15.62 10.80
C THR A 383 -5.50 14.12 10.60
N ILE A 384 -4.56 13.41 9.97
CA ILE A 384 -4.68 11.96 9.72
C ILE A 384 -4.00 11.16 10.84
N ASN A 385 -2.82 11.63 11.30
CA ASN A 385 -2.08 11.05 12.42
C ASN A 385 -2.00 12.03 13.60
N ARG A 386 -1.22 11.67 14.63
CA ARG A 386 -0.93 12.53 15.79
C ARG A 386 0.49 13.11 15.70
N PRO A 387 0.72 14.36 16.15
CA PRO A 387 2.04 14.97 16.12
C PRO A 387 2.98 14.17 17.01
N THR A 388 4.18 13.88 16.50
CA THR A 388 5.18 13.11 17.24
C THR A 388 6.49 13.91 17.24
N PRO A 389 6.94 14.48 18.37
CA PRO A 389 8.07 15.40 18.40
C PRO A 389 9.35 14.80 17.79
N LEU A 390 10.04 15.58 16.95
CA LEU A 390 11.23 15.19 16.18
C LEU A 390 10.99 14.16 15.06
N HIS A 391 9.74 13.81 14.75
CA HIS A 391 9.40 13.01 13.57
C HIS A 391 9.06 13.88 12.35
N ALA A 392 9.15 13.28 11.16
CA ALA A 392 8.86 13.92 9.89
C ALA A 392 8.10 12.92 9.00
N ALA A 393 6.94 13.29 8.50
CA ALA A 393 6.19 12.46 7.57
C ALA A 393 6.72 12.73 6.15
N SER A 394 7.31 11.72 5.53
CA SER A 394 7.85 11.82 4.17
C SER A 394 6.84 11.26 3.18
N GLY A 395 6.68 9.94 3.20
CA GLY A 395 5.86 9.16 2.28
C GLY A 395 4.41 9.05 2.72
N ILE A 396 3.50 9.10 1.74
CA ILE A 396 2.09 8.69 1.93
C ILE A 396 1.63 7.83 0.76
N TYR A 397 0.74 6.88 1.01
CA TYR A 397 0.11 6.04 -0.01
C TYR A 397 -1.28 5.57 0.44
N GLU A 398 -2.30 5.71 -0.41
CA GLU A 398 -3.61 5.12 -0.19
C GLU A 398 -3.75 3.79 -0.94
N ASN A 399 -4.02 2.71 -0.20
CA ASN A 399 -4.42 1.42 -0.76
C ASN A 399 -5.95 1.37 -0.89
N PRO A 400 -6.52 1.56 -2.09
CA PRO A 400 -7.97 1.61 -2.29
C PRO A 400 -8.66 0.28 -2.05
N ALA A 401 -7.99 -0.86 -2.33
CA ALA A 401 -8.59 -2.19 -2.19
C ALA A 401 -8.83 -2.60 -0.72
N ARG A 402 -8.48 -1.74 0.25
CA ARG A 402 -8.70 -1.93 1.69
C ARG A 402 -9.01 -0.63 2.46
N ASP A 403 -9.14 0.51 1.77
CA ASP A 403 -9.27 1.85 2.36
C ASP A 403 -8.23 2.15 3.48
N VAL A 404 -6.96 1.77 3.25
CA VAL A 404 -5.85 1.98 4.21
C VAL A 404 -4.87 3.02 3.69
N LEU A 405 -4.56 4.02 4.53
CA LEU A 405 -3.41 4.90 4.33
C LEU A 405 -2.16 4.30 4.98
N LEU A 406 -1.07 4.27 4.21
CA LEU A 406 0.29 4.03 4.70
C LEU A 406 1.02 5.37 4.77
N ILE A 407 1.51 5.73 5.96
CA ILE A 407 2.30 6.95 6.20
C ILE A 407 3.69 6.55 6.65
N ALA A 408 4.71 6.99 5.92
CA ALA A 408 6.11 6.78 6.24
C ALA A 408 6.64 7.89 7.16
N ASP A 409 7.19 7.45 8.28
CA ASP A 409 7.84 8.29 9.28
C ASP A 409 9.36 8.19 9.05
N ARG A 410 9.90 9.27 8.49
CA ARG A 410 11.27 9.41 8.02
C ARG A 410 12.28 9.21 9.15
N ASN A 411 12.07 9.90 10.27
CA ASN A 411 13.02 9.91 11.39
C ASN A 411 12.82 8.70 12.30
N GLY A 412 11.56 8.25 12.49
CA GLY A 412 11.21 7.03 13.22
C GLY A 412 11.46 5.73 12.45
N ARG A 413 11.90 5.81 11.19
CA ARG A 413 12.24 4.69 10.30
C ARG A 413 11.19 3.58 10.29
N ARG A 414 9.93 3.97 10.09
CA ARG A 414 8.76 3.08 10.16
C ARG A 414 7.67 3.53 9.20
N ILE A 415 6.75 2.63 8.88
CA ILE A 415 5.51 2.95 8.16
C ILE A 415 4.34 2.56 9.05
N SER A 416 3.36 3.45 9.14
CA SER A 416 2.18 3.33 9.99
C SER A 416 0.93 3.21 9.11
N SER A 417 0.01 2.32 9.49
CA SER A 417 -1.28 2.12 8.81
C SER A 417 -2.38 2.85 9.55
N TYR A 418 -3.21 3.58 8.80
CA TYR A 418 -4.39 4.28 9.28
C TYR A 418 -5.58 3.95 8.37
N ALA A 419 -6.81 4.03 8.88
CA ALA A 419 -7.99 4.01 8.02
C ALA A 419 -8.05 5.29 7.16
N SER A 420 -8.51 5.17 5.92
CA SER A 420 -8.77 6.34 5.08
C SER A 420 -9.79 7.26 5.76
N PRO A 421 -9.58 8.59 5.80
CA PRO A 421 -10.53 9.54 6.38
C PRO A 421 -11.95 9.41 5.84
N PHE A 422 -12.13 8.89 4.62
CA PHE A 422 -13.44 8.67 4.00
C PHE A 422 -14.22 7.47 4.57
N LEU A 423 -13.59 6.55 5.32
CA LEU A 423 -14.29 5.53 6.12
C LEU A 423 -14.84 6.09 7.43
N THR A 424 -14.27 7.19 7.92
CA THR A 424 -14.75 7.91 9.09
C THR A 424 -15.69 9.04 8.69
N ASP A 425 -16.58 9.45 9.59
CA ASP A 425 -17.25 10.74 9.46
C ASP A 425 -16.28 11.87 9.83
N TYR A 426 -15.38 12.17 8.90
CA TYR A 426 -14.45 13.30 8.97
C TYR A 426 -15.17 14.66 8.91
N THR A 427 -16.49 14.67 8.66
CA THR A 427 -17.32 15.89 8.62
C THR A 427 -17.93 16.22 9.99
N SER A 428 -18.16 15.22 10.85
CA SER A 428 -18.63 15.40 12.23
C SER A 428 -17.50 15.43 13.28
N GLY A 429 -16.31 14.92 12.97
CA GLY A 429 -15.22 14.73 13.94
C GLY A 429 -13.90 15.42 13.59
N PHE A 430 -13.43 16.32 14.46
CA PHE A 430 -12.03 16.74 14.49
C PHE A 430 -11.19 15.70 15.25
N GLY A 431 -10.39 14.92 14.53
CA GLY A 431 -9.45 13.98 15.15
C GLY A 431 -8.75 13.08 14.13
N PRO A 432 -7.62 12.47 14.51
CA PRO A 432 -6.84 11.60 13.62
C PRO A 432 -7.63 10.37 13.17
N SER A 433 -7.40 9.95 11.93
CA SER A 433 -7.82 8.65 11.41
C SER A 433 -7.48 7.51 12.39
N PRO A 434 -8.34 6.49 12.53
CA PRO A 434 -8.06 5.28 13.29
C PRO A 434 -6.70 4.66 12.91
N PHE A 435 -5.77 4.64 13.86
CA PHE A 435 -4.49 3.96 13.72
C PHE A 435 -4.71 2.44 13.77
N LEU A 436 -4.43 1.77 12.65
CA LEU A 436 -4.65 0.32 12.49
C LEU A 436 -3.45 -0.51 12.94
N GLY A 437 -2.25 0.09 12.96
CA GLY A 437 -1.03 -0.57 13.41
C GLY A 437 0.22 -0.05 12.70
N PHE A 438 1.36 -0.66 13.00
CA PHE A 438 2.60 -0.41 12.26
C PHE A 438 2.70 -1.41 11.12
N PHE A 439 2.84 -0.92 9.89
CA PHE A 439 3.08 -1.75 8.71
C PHE A 439 4.50 -2.34 8.77
N VAL A 440 5.51 -1.49 8.95
CA VAL A 440 6.90 -1.94 9.18
C VAL A 440 7.60 -1.02 10.17
N LYS A 441 8.54 -1.56 10.94
CA LYS A 441 9.38 -0.84 11.93
C LYS A 441 10.85 -1.07 11.63
N GLN A 442 11.72 -0.19 12.14
CA GLN A 442 13.17 -0.37 12.12
C GLN A 442 13.75 -0.53 10.72
N LEU A 443 13.26 0.26 9.76
CA LEU A 443 13.86 0.35 8.42
C LEU A 443 15.34 0.79 8.52
N PRO A 444 16.25 0.24 7.70
CA PRO A 444 17.68 0.45 7.87
C PRO A 444 18.15 1.87 7.48
N ASP A 445 17.38 2.60 6.69
CA ASP A 445 17.51 4.04 6.43
C ASP A 445 16.13 4.72 6.51
N GLN A 446 16.09 6.05 6.47
CA GLN A 446 14.88 6.87 6.46
C GLN A 446 14.02 6.56 5.22
N PRO A 447 12.76 6.09 5.37
CA PRO A 447 11.86 5.96 4.22
C PRO A 447 11.51 7.34 3.66
N GLU A 448 11.39 7.45 2.33
CA GLU A 448 11.06 8.72 1.66
C GLU A 448 9.76 8.61 0.85
N PHE A 449 9.62 7.65 -0.08
CA PHE A 449 8.39 7.43 -0.85
C PHE A 449 7.80 6.03 -0.60
N VAL A 450 6.47 5.92 -0.69
CA VAL A 450 5.71 4.66 -0.58
C VAL A 450 4.82 4.53 -1.82
N LEU A 451 4.78 3.32 -2.39
CA LEU A 451 3.98 2.99 -3.58
C LEU A 451 3.51 1.55 -3.44
N SER A 452 2.30 1.19 -3.93
CA SER A 452 2.00 -0.22 -4.16
C SER A 452 2.16 -0.60 -5.62
N ALA A 453 2.82 -1.73 -5.87
CA ALA A 453 2.58 -2.54 -7.05
C ALA A 453 1.26 -3.31 -6.86
N LEU A 454 0.15 -2.60 -7.09
CA LEU A 454 -1.12 -3.24 -7.39
C LEU A 454 -0.99 -3.99 -8.73
N LEU A 455 -1.59 -5.16 -8.82
CA LEU A 455 -1.99 -5.70 -10.12
C LEU A 455 -3.18 -4.88 -10.60
N GLU A 456 -3.20 -4.56 -11.89
CA GLU A 456 -4.34 -3.89 -12.48
C GLU A 456 -5.59 -4.78 -12.34
N HIS A 457 -6.61 -4.25 -11.67
CA HIS A 457 -7.97 -4.83 -11.55
C HIS A 457 -8.11 -6.17 -10.77
N GLN A 458 -7.38 -6.38 -9.65
CA GLN A 458 -7.68 -7.53 -8.76
C GLN A 458 -9.07 -7.50 -8.09
N GLU A 459 -9.81 -6.39 -8.12
CA GLU A 459 -11.23 -6.33 -7.72
C GLU A 459 -12.13 -7.28 -8.54
N ASN A 460 -11.75 -7.59 -9.78
CA ASN A 460 -12.50 -8.48 -10.68
C ASN A 460 -11.88 -9.90 -10.80
N ILE A 461 -10.84 -10.23 -10.05
CA ILE A 461 -10.12 -11.50 -10.16
C ILE A 461 -10.47 -12.37 -8.94
N PRO A 462 -11.23 -13.48 -9.10
CA PRO A 462 -11.56 -14.33 -7.96
C PRO A 462 -10.31 -15.02 -7.39
N PHE A 463 -10.27 -15.20 -6.07
CA PHE A 463 -9.12 -15.66 -5.28
C PHE A 463 -8.38 -16.93 -5.78
N CYS A 464 -9.05 -17.77 -6.57
CA CYS A 464 -8.49 -19.02 -7.10
C CYS A 464 -7.97 -18.92 -8.55
N TYR A 465 -7.74 -17.73 -9.11
CA TYR A 465 -7.19 -17.57 -10.46
C TYR A 465 -5.75 -17.02 -10.45
N GLU A 466 -4.89 -17.60 -11.28
CA GLU A 466 -3.55 -17.10 -11.62
C GLU A 466 -3.58 -16.47 -13.01
N LEU A 467 -2.76 -15.44 -13.25
CA LEU A 467 -2.48 -15.01 -14.61
C LEU A 467 -1.39 -15.91 -15.20
N ASN A 468 -1.70 -16.56 -16.30
CA ASN A 468 -0.80 -17.44 -17.05
C ASN A 468 0.17 -16.63 -17.93
N GLU A 469 1.26 -17.24 -18.41
CA GLU A 469 2.30 -16.58 -19.22
C GLU A 469 1.79 -15.93 -20.53
N ASP A 470 0.63 -16.36 -21.03
CA ASP A 470 -0.05 -15.79 -22.19
C ASP A 470 -1.01 -14.63 -21.85
N GLY A 471 -1.00 -14.15 -20.61
CA GLY A 471 -1.82 -13.03 -20.14
C GLY A 471 -3.29 -13.39 -19.87
N LYS A 472 -3.63 -14.68 -19.75
CA LYS A 472 -5.00 -15.14 -19.47
C LYS A 472 -5.15 -15.70 -18.06
N PHE A 473 -6.33 -15.53 -17.47
CA PHE A 473 -6.64 -16.13 -16.18
C PHE A 473 -6.85 -17.65 -16.29
N ARG A 474 -6.02 -18.42 -15.59
CA ARG A 474 -6.19 -19.87 -15.39
C ARG A 474 -6.68 -20.14 -13.97
N TYR A 475 -7.57 -21.10 -13.82
CA TYR A 475 -8.06 -21.53 -12.52
C TYR A 475 -7.03 -22.42 -11.81
N VAL A 476 -6.60 -22.04 -10.62
CA VAL A 476 -5.63 -22.77 -9.80
C VAL A 476 -6.35 -23.85 -9.00
N ALA A 477 -6.54 -25.03 -9.61
CA ALA A 477 -7.09 -26.20 -8.94
C ALA A 477 -6.33 -26.57 -7.65
N LEU A 478 -5.05 -26.22 -7.56
CA LEU A 478 -4.22 -26.37 -6.35
C LEU A 478 -4.64 -25.46 -5.18
N CYS A 479 -5.22 -24.29 -5.44
CA CYS A 479 -5.72 -23.39 -4.39
C CYS A 479 -7.04 -23.89 -3.78
N THR A 480 -7.95 -24.40 -4.62
CA THR A 480 -9.14 -25.13 -4.14
C THR A 480 -8.77 -26.44 -3.47
N ALA A 481 -7.81 -27.21 -4.02
CA ALA A 481 -7.32 -28.41 -3.35
C ALA A 481 -6.72 -28.08 -1.98
N ALA A 482 -5.87 -27.07 -1.86
CA ALA A 482 -5.27 -26.67 -0.58
C ALA A 482 -6.34 -26.27 0.45
N SER A 483 -7.31 -25.43 0.08
CA SER A 483 -8.40 -25.03 0.98
C SER A 483 -9.32 -26.21 1.37
N ILE A 484 -9.67 -27.09 0.43
CA ILE A 484 -10.41 -28.33 0.70
C ILE A 484 -9.62 -29.23 1.66
N TRP A 485 -8.32 -29.45 1.41
CA TRP A 485 -7.46 -30.25 2.28
C TRP A 485 -7.24 -29.63 3.65
N SER A 486 -7.15 -28.30 3.77
CA SER A 486 -7.12 -27.60 5.07
C SER A 486 -8.42 -27.78 5.86
N VAL A 487 -9.59 -27.70 5.20
CA VAL A 487 -10.88 -27.97 5.84
C VAL A 487 -11.00 -29.43 6.25
N VAL A 488 -10.65 -30.38 5.37
CA VAL A 488 -10.63 -31.82 5.68
C VAL A 488 -9.68 -32.13 6.83
N LEU A 489 -8.48 -31.53 6.86
CA LEU A 489 -7.51 -31.71 7.95
C LEU A 489 -8.04 -31.14 9.27
N ALA A 490 -8.65 -29.94 9.26
CA ALA A 490 -9.28 -29.37 10.46
C ALA A 490 -10.45 -30.23 10.98
N VAL A 491 -11.27 -30.78 10.08
CA VAL A 491 -12.36 -31.71 10.41
C VAL A 491 -11.81 -33.03 10.98
N VAL A 492 -10.73 -33.57 10.43
CA VAL A 492 -10.07 -34.78 10.97
C VAL A 492 -9.44 -34.51 12.33
N LEU A 493 -8.72 -33.41 12.50
CA LEU A 493 -8.07 -33.01 13.75
C LEU A 493 -9.06 -32.68 14.88
N THR A 494 -10.31 -32.34 14.57
CA THR A 494 -11.38 -32.13 15.56
C THR A 494 -12.19 -33.40 15.83
N LEU A 495 -12.63 -34.11 14.77
CA LEU A 495 -13.45 -35.30 14.92
C LEU A 495 -12.69 -36.52 15.46
N ALA A 496 -11.43 -36.75 15.08
CA ALA A 496 -10.70 -37.95 15.52
C ALA A 496 -10.43 -37.95 17.04
N PRO A 497 -9.96 -36.85 17.68
CA PRO A 497 -9.89 -36.78 19.14
C PRO A 497 -11.26 -36.88 19.81
N SER A 498 -12.29 -36.20 19.27
CA SER A 498 -13.65 -36.26 19.82
C SER A 498 -14.24 -37.67 19.80
N LEU A 499 -14.03 -38.42 18.71
CA LEU A 499 -14.43 -39.83 18.59
C LEU A 499 -13.60 -40.75 19.51
N PHE A 500 -12.32 -40.47 19.72
CA PHE A 500 -11.49 -41.22 20.68
C PHE A 500 -11.97 -41.01 22.11
N VAL A 501 -12.18 -39.75 22.53
CA VAL A 501 -12.72 -39.39 23.85
C VAL A 501 -14.12 -39.99 24.05
N TYR A 502 -15.01 -39.89 23.05
CA TYR A 502 -16.33 -40.51 23.10
C TYR A 502 -16.25 -42.04 23.27
N ARG A 503 -15.33 -42.72 22.56
CA ARG A 503 -15.10 -44.16 22.71
C ARG A 503 -14.57 -44.53 24.11
N GLN A 504 -13.64 -43.74 24.67
CA GLN A 504 -13.15 -43.93 26.04
C GLN A 504 -14.26 -43.77 27.07
N VAL A 505 -15.02 -42.66 27.03
CA VAL A 505 -16.17 -42.41 27.92
C VAL A 505 -17.20 -43.53 27.80
N LYS A 506 -17.49 -44.01 26.58
CA LYS A 506 -18.40 -45.14 26.33
C LYS A 506 -17.87 -46.48 26.83
N HIS A 507 -16.55 -46.65 26.97
CA HIS A 507 -15.94 -47.82 27.61
C HIS A 507 -16.12 -47.76 29.13
N CYS A 508 -15.71 -46.65 29.75
CA CYS A 508 -15.87 -46.43 31.20
C CYS A 508 -17.34 -46.55 31.65
N LEU A 509 -18.30 -46.02 30.88
CA LEU A 509 -19.73 -46.15 31.16
C LEU A 509 -20.26 -47.60 31.00
N ARG A 510 -19.60 -48.44 30.19
CA ARG A 510 -19.95 -49.87 30.04
C ARG A 510 -19.35 -50.70 31.17
N GLU A 511 -18.13 -50.41 31.58
CA GLU A 511 -17.48 -51.03 32.74
C GLU A 511 -18.24 -50.68 34.02
N HIS A 512 -18.49 -49.39 34.28
CA HIS A 512 -19.29 -48.94 35.42
C HIS A 512 -20.71 -49.56 35.44
N LYS A 513 -21.34 -49.79 34.28
CA LYS A 513 -22.63 -50.53 34.22
C LYS A 513 -22.47 -52.02 34.55
N ARG A 514 -21.38 -52.67 34.11
CA ARG A 514 -21.08 -54.06 34.49
C ARG A 514 -20.80 -54.19 35.99
N ASP A 515 -19.97 -53.31 36.54
CA ASP A 515 -19.63 -53.33 37.96
C ASP A 515 -20.86 -53.05 38.83
N ARG A 516 -21.75 -52.14 38.41
CA ARG A 516 -23.01 -51.87 39.12
C ARG A 516 -23.99 -53.05 39.08
N HIS A 517 -24.06 -53.79 37.98
CA HIS A 517 -24.83 -55.06 37.92
C HIS A 517 -24.17 -56.18 38.74
N ARG A 518 -22.84 -56.18 38.86
CA ARG A 518 -22.10 -57.14 39.67
C ARG A 518 -22.21 -56.86 41.17
N GLN A 519 -22.34 -55.58 41.56
CA GLN A 519 -22.72 -55.21 42.92
C GLN A 519 -24.17 -55.59 43.20
N SER A 520 -25.15 -55.26 42.34
CA SER A 520 -26.53 -55.65 42.61
C SER A 520 -26.69 -57.18 42.73
N SER A 521 -25.97 -57.98 41.94
CA SER A 521 -26.00 -59.45 42.10
C SER A 521 -25.35 -59.96 43.39
N LEU A 522 -24.44 -59.19 44.00
CA LEU A 522 -23.85 -59.51 45.31
C LEU A 522 -24.75 -59.05 46.45
N ASP A 523 -25.41 -57.89 46.30
CA ASP A 523 -26.44 -57.40 47.23
C ASP A 523 -27.64 -58.39 47.26
N ASP A 524 -28.02 -58.95 46.10
CA ASP A 524 -29.01 -60.04 45.96
C ASP A 524 -28.52 -61.36 46.59
N GLU A 525 -27.22 -61.68 46.51
CA GLU A 525 -26.62 -62.87 47.14
C GLU A 525 -26.56 -62.75 48.68
N GLU A 526 -26.26 -61.57 49.20
CA GLU A 526 -26.28 -61.28 50.65
C GLU A 526 -27.71 -61.29 51.21
N ALA A 527 -28.69 -60.81 50.43
CA ALA A 527 -30.12 -60.96 50.75
C ALA A 527 -30.56 -62.44 50.77
N ALA A 528 -30.05 -63.28 49.86
CA ALA A 528 -30.32 -64.72 49.85
C ALA A 528 -29.65 -65.47 51.02
N ALA A 529 -28.46 -65.03 51.45
CA ALA A 529 -27.72 -65.66 52.56
C ALA A 529 -28.45 -65.62 53.91
N LEU A 530 -29.45 -64.74 54.08
CA LEU A 530 -30.29 -64.63 55.28
C LEU A 530 -31.47 -65.62 55.31
N TYR A 531 -31.75 -66.35 54.22
CA TYR A 531 -32.86 -67.32 54.12
C TYR A 531 -32.40 -68.66 53.51
N GLY A 532 -31.70 -69.50 54.28
CA GLY A 532 -31.09 -70.74 53.77
C GLY A 532 -30.97 -71.91 54.75
N GLY A 533 -31.84 -72.01 55.76
CA GLY A 533 -31.74 -73.02 56.81
C GLY A 533 -32.28 -74.41 56.46
N ASN A 534 -31.38 -75.40 56.40
CA ASN A 534 -31.59 -76.85 56.60
C ASN A 534 -32.36 -77.71 55.55
N CYS A 535 -32.05 -79.02 55.63
CA CYS A 535 -32.80 -80.19 55.18
C CYS A 535 -32.99 -80.45 53.66
N SER A 536 -32.08 -81.28 53.11
CA SER A 536 -32.41 -82.22 52.03
C SER A 536 -33.51 -83.21 52.45
N PRO A 537 -34.25 -83.81 51.51
CA PRO A 537 -34.03 -85.25 51.31
C PRO A 537 -34.17 -85.78 49.86
N LEU A 538 -33.25 -86.70 49.52
CA LEU A 538 -33.40 -87.98 48.79
C LEU A 538 -34.44 -88.18 47.64
N LEU A 539 -33.89 -88.64 46.50
CA LEU A 539 -34.40 -89.66 45.56
C LEU A 539 -35.67 -89.36 44.71
N GLY A 540 -35.51 -89.36 43.37
CA GLY A 540 -36.62 -89.06 42.44
C GLY A 540 -36.48 -89.44 40.95
N ARG A 541 -36.06 -90.66 40.61
CA ARG A 541 -36.28 -91.38 39.32
C ARG A 541 -35.75 -90.82 37.97
N GLN A 542 -35.55 -91.77 37.04
CA GLN A 542 -35.58 -91.62 35.57
C GLN A 542 -36.99 -91.19 35.10
N ALA A 543 -37.30 -90.65 33.90
CA ALA A 543 -36.62 -89.94 32.80
C ALA A 543 -37.77 -89.59 31.77
N ALA A 544 -37.66 -89.30 30.46
CA ALA A 544 -36.58 -89.21 29.47
C ALA A 544 -37.08 -88.45 28.19
N ASN A 545 -36.14 -88.16 27.27
CA ASN A 545 -36.31 -88.13 25.81
C ASN A 545 -36.96 -86.89 25.11
N TYR A 546 -36.56 -86.69 23.83
CA TYR A 546 -36.97 -85.66 22.85
C TYR A 546 -36.75 -84.17 23.22
N GLY A 547 -36.54 -83.24 22.26
CA GLY A 547 -36.35 -83.40 20.80
C GLY A 547 -36.61 -82.09 20.03
N SER A 548 -36.11 -81.98 18.79
CA SER A 548 -36.14 -80.79 17.90
C SER A 548 -35.37 -79.56 18.44
N ALA A 549 -34.28 -79.07 17.85
CA ALA A 549 -34.00 -78.70 16.46
C ALA A 549 -34.75 -77.46 15.97
N LYS A 550 -34.01 -76.34 15.86
CA LYS A 550 -33.88 -75.51 14.66
C LYS A 550 -32.48 -74.91 14.61
#